data_AF-A0A959V977-F1
#
_entry.id   AF-A0A959V977-F1
#
_cell.length_a   1.000
_cell.length_b   1.000
_cell.length_c   1.000
_cell.angle_alpha   90.00
_cell.angle_beta   90.00
_cell.angle_gamma   90.00
#
_symmetry.space_group_name_H-M   'P 1'
#
loop_
_entity.id
_entity.type
_entity.pdbx_description
1 polymer ?
#
loop_
_entity_poly.entity_id
_entity_poly.type
_entity_poly.pdbx_seq_one_letter_code
_entity_poly.pdbx_strand_id
1 'polypeptide(L)'
;MEQKPVQFISVSTWLIIIVVINFLLFLFYLLASNLPFSAAAFWNYMETDVFKLVTGSLIIPLLFSILEKRYKFMENIQKQREEKQKENEQRRRNSRQEAISETIEMWQELFNLTSEVIYCDKNNQKERTLKDIIQDMNRYSSTAEHIVNKWSHQFPNLKPEDHDVFLYFINLLYHSSQTAAHYILMEKDDKEIEKIQNILFQVQDQVKTILNHTITNIFKYSARILELEESAENKGEITALNTEIAGYMNTLKEWRSALKTLDEKHDNFLSTAHGAQVDAVRQTGKKIQKWLNENRDKFIYESPDFNELQNQYYQVPLEERMAIIRIPYTKEYLMALADWLSFEAASQYLYNQVHDRW
;
A
#
# COMPACT_ATOMS: atom_id res chain seq x y z
N MET A 1 18.38 32.13 34.57
CA MET A 1 17.59 33.33 34.87
C MET A 1 16.39 33.33 33.94
N GLU A 2 15.19 33.01 34.43
CA GLU A 2 13.97 33.16 33.64
C GLU A 2 13.70 34.66 33.46
N GLN A 3 13.84 35.16 32.24
CA GLN A 3 13.37 36.49 31.90
C GLN A 3 11.84 36.44 31.92
N LYS A 4 11.23 37.08 32.92
CA LYS A 4 9.78 37.30 32.94
C LYS A 4 9.41 38.04 31.64
N PRO A 5 8.40 37.56 30.88
CA PRO A 5 8.00 38.22 29.65
C PRO A 5 7.54 39.64 29.99
N VAL A 6 8.17 40.63 29.36
CA VAL A 6 7.71 42.02 29.43
C VAL A 6 6.29 42.05 28.86
N GLN A 7 5.31 42.30 29.73
CA GLN A 7 3.91 42.39 29.32
C GLN A 7 3.70 43.70 28.57
N PHE A 8 3.65 43.63 27.24
CA PHE A 8 3.33 44.78 26.42
C PHE A 8 1.86 45.19 26.60
N ILE A 9 1.67 46.49 26.75
CA ILE A 9 0.37 47.14 26.80
C ILE A 9 -0.40 46.82 25.51
N SER A 10 -1.70 46.49 25.61
CA SER A 10 -2.49 46.13 24.44
C SER A 10 -2.60 47.29 23.43
N VAL A 11 -2.66 47.00 22.14
CA VAL A 11 -2.89 48.00 21.06
C VAL A 11 -4.09 48.91 21.37
N SER A 12 -5.19 48.34 21.88
CA SER A 12 -6.38 49.10 22.29
C SER A 12 -6.07 50.06 23.43
N THR A 13 -5.24 49.64 24.39
CA THR A 13 -4.81 50.47 25.51
C THR A 13 -3.88 51.61 25.04
N TRP A 14 -2.97 51.36 24.11
CA TRP A 14 -2.15 52.42 23.50
C TRP A 14 -3.00 53.47 22.76
N LEU A 15 -4.00 53.04 21.99
CA LEU A 15 -4.93 53.95 21.31
C LEU A 15 -5.68 54.84 22.32
N ILE A 16 -6.13 54.26 23.44
CA ILE A 16 -6.78 55.02 24.53
C ILE A 16 -5.79 55.98 25.20
N ILE A 17 -4.56 55.55 25.50
CA ILE A 17 -3.52 56.38 26.13
C ILE A 17 -3.18 57.59 25.26
N ILE A 18 -3.01 57.41 23.95
CA ILE A 18 -2.71 58.51 23.01
C ILE A 18 -3.81 59.57 23.05
N VAL A 19 -5.08 59.14 23.05
CA VAL A 19 -6.23 60.05 23.08
C VAL A 19 -6.32 60.76 24.43
N VAL A 20 -6.18 60.04 25.54
CA VAL A 20 -6.29 60.60 26.90
C VAL A 20 -5.17 61.60 27.20
N ILE A 21 -3.91 61.27 26.86
CA ILE A 21 -2.78 62.17 27.09
C ILE A 21 -2.93 63.44 26.25
N ASN A 22 -3.27 63.32 24.96
CA ASN A 22 -3.47 64.48 24.11
C ASN A 22 -4.67 65.34 24.54
N PHE A 23 -5.74 64.72 25.05
CA PHE A 23 -6.88 65.45 25.60
C PHE A 23 -6.51 66.24 26.85
N LEU A 24 -5.75 65.63 27.78
CA LEU A 24 -5.26 66.33 28.97
C LEU A 24 -4.33 67.49 28.61
N LEU A 25 -3.41 67.29 27.67
CA LEU A 25 -2.51 68.34 27.18
C LEU A 25 -3.26 69.46 26.48
N PHE A 26 -4.32 69.14 25.72
CA PHE A 26 -5.21 70.15 25.14
C PHE A 26 -5.93 70.98 26.21
N LEU A 27 -6.40 70.36 27.29
CA LEU A 27 -6.99 71.08 28.43
C LEU A 27 -5.97 72.03 29.08
N PHE A 28 -4.73 71.60 29.28
CA PHE A 28 -3.65 72.46 29.77
C PHE A 28 -3.36 73.62 28.81
N TYR A 29 -3.33 73.36 27.51
CA TYR A 29 -3.17 74.38 26.48
C TYR A 29 -4.29 75.42 26.54
N LEU A 30 -5.55 75.00 26.64
CA LEU A 30 -6.69 75.91 26.77
C LEU A 30 -6.60 76.79 28.02
N LEU A 31 -6.26 76.18 29.17
CA LEU A 31 -6.07 76.89 30.45
C LEU A 31 -4.94 77.92 30.39
N ALA A 32 -3.82 77.57 29.73
CA ALA A 32 -2.68 78.47 29.59
C ALA A 32 -2.94 79.61 28.57
N SER A 33 -3.77 79.36 27.56
CA SER A 33 -4.03 80.29 26.45
C SER A 33 -5.25 81.18 26.66
N ASN A 34 -6.07 80.92 27.70
CA ASN A 34 -7.35 81.59 27.94
C ASN A 34 -8.32 81.55 26.74
N LEU A 35 -8.27 80.47 25.93
CA LEU A 35 -9.12 80.29 24.76
C LEU A 35 -10.41 79.54 25.12
N PRO A 36 -11.57 79.90 24.54
CA PRO A 36 -12.79 79.11 24.68
C PRO A 36 -12.65 77.76 23.96
N PHE A 37 -13.28 76.72 24.52
CA PHE A 37 -13.32 75.39 23.92
C PHE A 37 -14.01 75.47 22.55
N SER A 38 -13.22 75.34 21.48
CA SER A 38 -13.69 75.50 20.10
C SER A 38 -12.86 74.65 19.15
N ALA A 39 -13.43 74.35 17.97
CA ALA A 39 -12.74 73.61 16.93
C ALA A 39 -11.44 74.31 16.48
N ALA A 40 -11.42 75.65 16.46
CA ALA A 40 -10.24 76.43 16.12
C ALA A 40 -9.12 76.29 17.17
N ALA A 41 -9.45 76.29 18.47
CA ALA A 41 -8.47 76.07 19.53
C ALA A 41 -7.89 74.66 19.49
N PHE A 42 -8.71 73.65 19.19
CA PHE A 42 -8.25 72.27 18.99
C PHE A 42 -7.31 72.15 17.78
N TRP A 43 -7.65 72.81 16.67
CA TRP A 43 -6.82 72.82 15.47
C TRP A 43 -5.45 73.47 15.73
N ASN A 44 -5.45 74.63 16.39
CA ASN A 44 -4.21 75.32 16.78
C ASN A 44 -3.34 74.44 17.70
N TYR A 45 -3.94 73.69 18.63
CA TYR A 45 -3.21 72.75 19.47
C TYR A 45 -2.57 71.62 18.65
N MET A 46 -3.26 71.04 17.68
CA MET A 46 -2.69 69.98 16.83
C MET A 46 -1.51 70.47 15.96
N GLU A 47 -1.46 71.77 15.65
CA GLU A 47 -0.33 72.35 14.91
C GLU A 47 0.92 72.56 15.78
N THR A 48 0.79 72.51 17.11
CA THR A 48 1.90 72.70 18.04
C THR A 48 2.95 71.59 17.96
N ASP A 49 4.20 71.96 18.25
CA ASP A 49 5.30 70.99 18.33
C ASP A 49 5.12 70.01 19.49
N VAL A 50 4.44 70.43 20.57
CA VAL A 50 4.13 69.56 21.72
C VAL A 50 3.22 68.41 21.31
N PHE A 51 2.14 68.69 20.57
CA PHE A 51 1.24 67.65 20.06
C PHE A 51 1.98 66.67 19.15
N LYS A 52 2.78 67.19 18.21
CA LYS A 52 3.56 66.37 17.28
C LYS A 52 4.56 65.47 18.00
N LEU A 53 5.26 66.00 19.00
CA LEU A 53 6.30 65.28 19.75
C LEU A 53 5.70 64.21 20.67
N VAL A 54 4.62 64.52 21.38
CA VAL A 54 3.92 63.56 22.25
C VAL A 54 3.24 62.47 21.42
N THR A 55 2.55 62.85 20.34
CA THR A 55 1.87 61.88 19.47
C THR A 55 2.88 61.01 18.73
N GLY A 56 3.96 61.58 18.19
CA GLY A 56 5.04 60.83 17.56
C GLY A 56 5.73 59.86 18.52
N SER A 57 6.03 60.28 19.75
CA SER A 57 6.67 59.43 20.75
C SER A 57 5.77 58.30 21.26
N LEU A 58 4.44 58.45 21.23
CA LEU A 58 3.49 57.40 21.62
C LEU A 58 3.09 56.48 20.44
N ILE A 59 3.16 56.97 19.21
CA ILE A 59 2.96 56.15 17.99
C ILE A 59 4.08 55.10 17.85
N ILE A 60 5.32 55.43 18.21
CA ILE A 60 6.45 54.49 18.09
C ILE A 60 6.20 53.20 18.93
N PRO A 61 5.90 53.26 20.24
CA PRO A 61 5.51 52.10 21.03
C PRO A 61 4.29 51.35 20.49
N LEU A 62 3.27 52.07 20.00
CA LEU A 62 2.09 51.46 19.36
C LEU A 62 2.48 50.61 18.15
N LEU A 63 3.34 51.13 17.27
CA LEU A 63 3.84 50.42 16.10
C LEU A 63 4.63 49.17 16.51
N PHE A 64 5.48 49.26 17.54
CA PHE A 64 6.18 48.09 18.08
C PHE A 64 5.19 47.03 18.62
N SER A 65 4.16 47.41 19.36
CA SER A 65 3.13 46.47 19.84
C SER A 65 2.32 45.82 18.71
N ILE A 66 2.08 46.53 17.60
CA ILE A 66 1.43 45.97 16.41
C ILE A 66 2.34 44.97 15.70
N LEU A 67 3.61 45.33 15.49
CA LEU A 67 4.62 44.47 14.85
C LEU A 67 4.85 43.18 15.65
N GLU A 68 4.98 43.28 16.97
CA GLU A 68 5.16 42.12 17.85
C GLU A 68 3.95 41.16 17.79
N LYS A 69 2.71 41.69 17.81
CA LYS A 69 1.51 40.86 17.64
C LYS A 69 1.49 40.16 16.29
N ARG A 70 1.86 40.86 15.21
CA ARG A 70 1.96 40.24 13.88
C ARG A 70 3.03 39.16 13.84
N TYR A 71 4.19 39.39 14.45
CA TYR A 71 5.27 38.42 14.52
C TYR A 71 4.86 37.17 15.28
N LYS A 72 4.27 37.33 16.48
CA LYS A 72 3.74 36.20 17.28
C LYS A 72 2.65 35.42 16.55
N PHE A 73 1.79 36.10 15.80
CA PHE A 73 0.77 35.43 14.98
C PHE A 73 1.40 34.61 13.85
N MET A 74 2.39 35.17 13.14
CA MET A 74 3.13 34.45 12.10
C MET A 74 3.89 33.25 12.66
N GLU A 75 4.54 33.42 13.81
CA GLU A 75 5.24 32.34 14.52
C GLU A 75 4.28 31.22 14.93
N ASN A 76 3.09 31.56 15.44
CA ASN A 76 2.06 30.56 15.77
C ASN A 76 1.54 29.82 14.54
N ILE A 77 1.31 30.51 13.42
CA ILE A 77 0.94 29.86 12.15
C ILE A 77 2.04 28.92 11.68
N GLN A 78 3.30 29.34 11.78
CA GLN A 78 4.43 28.53 11.37
C GLN A 78 4.55 27.28 12.25
N LYS A 79 4.46 27.42 13.58
CA LYS A 79 4.42 26.28 14.51
C LYS A 79 3.27 25.32 14.22
N GLN A 80 2.06 25.82 13.98
CA GLN A 80 0.92 24.96 13.63
C GLN A 80 1.13 24.20 12.32
N ARG A 81 1.78 24.83 11.32
CA ARG A 81 2.13 24.15 10.07
C ARG A 81 3.18 23.06 10.29
N GLU A 82 4.22 23.36 11.08
CA GLU A 82 5.26 22.39 11.44
C GLU A 82 4.68 21.22 12.25
N GLU A 83 3.79 21.47 13.21
CA GLU A 83 3.11 20.42 13.98
C GLU A 83 2.22 19.54 13.10
N LYS A 84 1.40 20.15 12.23
CA LYS A 84 0.54 19.42 11.30
C LYS A 84 1.35 18.61 10.29
N GLN A 85 2.50 19.13 9.87
CA GLN A 85 3.42 18.42 8.99
C GLN A 85 4.00 17.19 9.70
N LYS A 86 4.52 17.34 10.93
CA LYS A 86 5.01 16.22 11.75
C LYS A 86 3.93 15.17 12.01
N GLU A 87 2.70 15.60 12.28
CA GLU A 87 1.59 14.67 12.50
C GLU A 87 1.26 13.87 11.23
N ASN A 88 1.24 14.52 10.06
CA ASN A 88 1.02 13.84 8.79
C ASN A 88 2.17 12.87 8.44
N GLU A 89 3.41 13.25 8.71
CA GLU A 89 4.59 12.40 8.53
C GLU A 89 4.49 11.15 9.42
N GLN A 90 4.18 11.33 10.71
CA GLN A 90 3.99 10.21 11.63
C GLN A 90 2.84 9.30 11.20
N ARG A 91 1.71 9.86 10.75
CA ARG A 91 0.57 9.07 10.24
C ARG A 91 0.99 8.23 9.04
N ARG A 92 1.71 8.79 8.07
CA ARG A 92 2.21 8.06 6.89
C ARG A 92 3.15 6.93 7.27
N ARG A 93 4.09 7.18 8.19
CA ARG A 93 5.00 6.15 8.72
C ARG A 93 4.24 5.01 9.37
N ASN A 94 3.29 5.33 10.26
CA ASN A 94 2.48 4.32 10.95
C ASN A 94 1.67 3.49 9.96
N SER A 95 0.99 4.11 8.98
CA SER A 95 0.20 3.38 7.99
C SER A 95 1.04 2.48 7.08
N ARG A 96 2.29 2.86 6.74
CA ARG A 96 3.21 1.97 6.02
C ARG A 96 3.67 0.80 6.89
N GLN A 97 4.00 1.04 8.16
CA GLN A 97 4.40 -0.03 9.08
C GLN A 97 3.26 -1.04 9.29
N GLU A 98 2.03 -0.56 9.43
CA GLU A 98 0.83 -1.39 9.51
C GLU A 98 0.68 -2.24 8.24
N ALA A 99 0.80 -1.65 7.05
CA ALA A 99 0.74 -2.40 5.79
C ALA A 99 1.86 -3.46 5.67
N ILE A 100 3.08 -3.18 6.15
CA ILE A 100 4.17 -4.16 6.20
C ILE A 100 3.84 -5.29 7.17
N SER A 101 3.33 -4.97 8.37
CA SER A 101 2.95 -5.97 9.37
C SER A 101 1.89 -6.92 8.82
N GLU A 102 0.81 -6.37 8.26
CA GLU A 102 -0.26 -7.15 7.63
C GLU A 102 0.26 -8.03 6.49
N THR A 103 1.23 -7.51 5.70
CA THR A 103 1.85 -8.29 4.63
C THR A 103 2.66 -9.47 5.16
N ILE A 104 3.40 -9.27 6.25
CA ILE A 104 4.16 -10.35 6.90
C ILE A 104 3.19 -11.40 7.46
N GLU A 105 2.12 -10.98 8.12
CA GLU A 105 1.08 -11.86 8.66
C GLU A 105 0.41 -12.68 7.55
N MET A 106 0.04 -12.03 6.45
CA MET A 106 -0.51 -12.66 5.26
C MET A 106 0.43 -13.75 4.70
N TRP A 107 1.71 -13.43 4.48
CA TRP A 107 2.68 -14.41 4.01
C TRP A 107 2.88 -15.56 5.01
N GLN A 108 2.93 -15.27 6.30
CA GLN A 108 3.05 -16.29 7.35
C GLN A 108 1.84 -17.22 7.35
N GLU A 109 0.62 -16.68 7.25
CA GLU A 109 -0.60 -17.46 7.14
C GLU A 109 -0.55 -18.40 5.93
N LEU A 110 -0.16 -17.91 4.75
CA LEU A 110 -0.03 -18.74 3.55
C LEU A 110 1.04 -19.81 3.68
N PHE A 111 2.20 -19.48 4.24
CA PHE A 111 3.27 -20.46 4.47
C PHE A 111 2.86 -21.52 5.50
N ASN A 112 2.11 -21.13 6.53
CA ASN A 112 1.58 -22.07 7.52
C ASN A 112 0.56 -23.01 6.88
N LEU A 113 -0.42 -22.47 6.14
CA LEU A 113 -1.42 -23.28 5.42
C LEU A 113 -0.75 -24.23 4.43
N THR A 114 0.27 -23.77 3.70
CA THR A 114 1.03 -24.60 2.76
C THR A 114 1.82 -25.69 3.48
N SER A 115 2.47 -25.35 4.59
CA SER A 115 3.21 -26.32 5.43
C SER A 115 2.28 -27.39 6.02
N GLU A 116 1.05 -27.02 6.39
CA GLU A 116 0.05 -27.98 6.84
C GLU A 116 -0.31 -29.00 5.76
N VAL A 117 -0.33 -28.61 4.48
CA VAL A 117 -0.49 -29.54 3.34
C VAL A 117 0.75 -30.42 3.15
N ILE A 118 1.95 -29.82 3.20
CA ILE A 118 3.23 -30.55 3.04
C ILE A 118 3.38 -31.64 4.11
N TYR A 119 3.03 -31.34 5.36
CA TYR A 119 3.21 -32.24 6.50
C TYR A 119 1.92 -32.89 6.99
N CYS A 120 0.90 -33.02 6.13
CA CYS A 120 -0.30 -33.76 6.49
C CYS A 120 -0.01 -35.26 6.47
N ASP A 121 -0.38 -35.98 7.53
CA ASP A 121 -0.41 -37.43 7.52
C ASP A 121 -1.85 -37.86 7.19
N LYS A 122 -2.00 -38.70 6.16
CA LYS A 122 -3.31 -39.20 5.73
C LYS A 122 -3.92 -40.19 6.73
N ASN A 123 -3.10 -40.82 7.58
CA ASN A 123 -3.47 -41.98 8.37
C ASN A 123 -3.78 -41.73 9.85
N ASN A 124 -3.37 -40.62 10.50
CA ASN A 124 -3.92 -40.23 11.83
C ASN A 124 -3.35 -38.92 12.46
N GLN A 125 -4.15 -38.35 13.40
CA GLN A 125 -3.74 -37.57 14.59
C GLN A 125 -3.42 -36.05 14.53
N LYS A 126 -3.91 -35.28 13.56
CA LYS A 126 -4.01 -33.80 13.72
C LYS A 126 -5.47 -33.39 13.91
N GLU A 127 -5.72 -32.37 14.74
CA GLU A 127 -7.06 -31.80 14.99
C GLU A 127 -7.75 -31.28 13.71
N ARG A 128 -6.98 -31.02 12.63
CA ARG A 128 -7.44 -30.35 11.41
C ARG A 128 -7.25 -31.24 10.19
N THR A 129 -8.31 -31.40 9.39
CA THR A 129 -8.29 -32.25 8.18
C THR A 129 -7.84 -31.47 6.94
N LEU A 130 -7.39 -32.17 5.88
CA LEU A 130 -7.10 -31.55 4.57
C LEU A 130 -8.29 -30.75 4.01
N LYS A 131 -9.53 -31.16 4.31
CA LYS A 131 -10.72 -30.43 3.88
C LYS A 131 -10.84 -29.08 4.60
N ASP A 132 -10.49 -29.01 5.87
CA ASP A 132 -10.49 -27.77 6.65
C ASP A 132 -9.39 -26.82 6.15
N ILE A 133 -8.21 -27.35 5.87
CA ILE A 133 -7.10 -26.58 5.29
C ILE A 133 -7.51 -25.99 3.93
N ILE A 134 -8.15 -26.77 3.06
CA ILE A 134 -8.67 -26.28 1.78
C ILE A 134 -9.73 -25.18 1.98
N GLN A 135 -10.62 -25.31 2.97
CA GLN A 135 -11.62 -24.27 3.26
C GLN A 135 -10.97 -22.95 3.68
N ASP A 136 -9.95 -22.98 4.53
CA ASP A 136 -9.29 -21.77 5.00
C ASP A 136 -8.39 -21.16 3.91
N MET A 137 -7.77 -22.00 3.07
CA MET A 137 -7.15 -21.52 1.83
C MET A 137 -8.17 -20.77 0.96
N ASN A 138 -9.39 -21.28 0.75
CA ASN A 138 -10.39 -20.58 -0.07
C ASN A 138 -10.77 -19.18 0.48
N ARG A 139 -10.63 -18.94 1.78
CA ARG A 139 -10.87 -17.64 2.42
C ARG A 139 -9.68 -16.68 2.30
N TYR A 140 -8.48 -17.21 2.05
CA TYR A 140 -7.25 -16.44 2.00
C TYR A 140 -7.19 -15.43 0.84
N SER A 141 -7.78 -15.75 -0.32
CA SER A 141 -7.70 -14.88 -1.51
C SER A 141 -8.26 -13.46 -1.27
N SER A 142 -9.36 -13.33 -0.53
CA SER A 142 -9.93 -12.02 -0.17
C SER A 142 -9.03 -11.22 0.77
N THR A 143 -8.33 -11.91 1.68
CA THR A 143 -7.36 -11.27 2.59
C THR A 143 -6.17 -10.73 1.79
N ALA A 144 -5.64 -11.52 0.86
CA ALA A 144 -4.53 -11.13 0.01
C ALA A 144 -4.87 -9.93 -0.89
N GLU A 145 -6.04 -9.94 -1.52
CA GLU A 145 -6.50 -8.83 -2.36
C GLU A 145 -6.62 -7.52 -1.58
N HIS A 146 -7.20 -7.57 -0.38
CA HIS A 146 -7.31 -6.41 0.50
C HIS A 146 -5.95 -5.81 0.87
N ILE A 147 -4.98 -6.66 1.21
CA ILE A 147 -3.65 -6.23 1.63
C ILE A 147 -2.86 -5.65 0.45
N VAL A 148 -2.89 -6.30 -0.72
CA VAL A 148 -2.24 -5.77 -1.94
C VAL A 148 -2.85 -4.43 -2.35
N ASN A 149 -4.16 -4.27 -2.23
CA ASN A 149 -4.83 -2.99 -2.50
C ASN A 149 -4.35 -1.87 -1.56
N LYS A 150 -4.03 -2.18 -0.29
CA LYS A 150 -3.41 -1.19 0.60
C LYS A 150 -2.04 -0.73 0.09
N TRP A 151 -1.28 -1.59 -0.59
CA TRP A 151 0.08 -1.25 -1.03
C TRP A 151 0.14 -0.06 -1.98
N SER A 152 -0.79 0.08 -2.93
CA SER A 152 -0.79 1.23 -3.86
C SER A 152 -1.06 2.56 -3.16
N HIS A 153 -1.76 2.52 -2.03
CA HIS A 153 -2.06 3.71 -1.24
C HIS A 153 -0.91 4.06 -0.29
N GLN A 154 -0.26 3.04 0.28
CA GLN A 154 0.78 3.23 1.28
C GLN A 154 2.18 3.39 0.66
N PHE A 155 2.44 2.83 -0.51
CA PHE A 155 3.74 2.89 -1.21
C PHE A 155 3.59 3.58 -2.57
N PRO A 156 3.80 4.91 -2.67
CA PRO A 156 3.60 5.69 -3.89
C PRO A 156 4.48 5.27 -5.08
N ASN A 157 5.56 4.55 -4.79
CA ASN A 157 6.50 4.05 -5.80
C ASN A 157 5.97 2.78 -6.49
N LEU A 158 4.91 2.17 -5.94
CA LEU A 158 4.20 1.05 -6.55
C LEU A 158 3.01 1.61 -7.32
N LYS A 159 2.97 1.32 -8.61
CA LYS A 159 1.88 1.79 -9.46
C LYS A 159 0.68 0.83 -9.34
N PRO A 160 -0.55 1.29 -9.58
CA PRO A 160 -1.72 0.41 -9.61
C PRO A 160 -1.57 -0.74 -10.62
N GLU A 161 -0.87 -0.53 -11.74
CA GLU A 161 -0.57 -1.58 -12.74
C GLU A 161 0.31 -2.72 -12.21
N ASP A 162 1.00 -2.52 -11.09
CA ASP A 162 1.86 -3.51 -10.45
C ASP A 162 1.07 -4.47 -9.54
N HIS A 163 -0.18 -4.14 -9.16
CA HIS A 163 -1.03 -4.96 -8.30
C HIS A 163 -1.25 -6.36 -8.83
N ASP A 164 -1.56 -6.48 -10.12
CA ASP A 164 -1.75 -7.76 -10.79
C ASP A 164 -0.51 -8.65 -10.76
N VAL A 165 0.69 -8.06 -10.63
CA VAL A 165 1.94 -8.80 -10.53
C VAL A 165 2.06 -9.42 -9.15
N PHE A 166 1.83 -8.64 -8.11
CA PHE A 166 1.87 -9.13 -6.73
C PHE A 166 0.81 -10.19 -6.46
N LEU A 167 -0.43 -9.95 -6.88
CA LEU A 167 -1.51 -10.92 -6.74
C LEU A 167 -1.22 -12.21 -7.48
N TYR A 168 -0.62 -12.14 -8.67
CA TYR A 168 -0.24 -13.33 -9.42
C TYR A 168 0.70 -14.24 -8.60
N PHE A 169 1.72 -13.69 -7.95
CA PHE A 169 2.67 -14.49 -7.18
C PHE A 169 2.10 -15.03 -5.86
N ILE A 170 1.23 -14.25 -5.19
CA ILE A 170 0.52 -14.75 -4.01
C ILE A 170 -0.41 -15.91 -4.44
N ASN A 171 -1.14 -15.71 -5.54
CA ASN A 171 -2.02 -16.72 -6.12
C ASN A 171 -1.26 -17.95 -6.59
N LEU A 172 -0.05 -17.81 -7.12
CA LEU A 172 0.79 -18.93 -7.55
C LEU A 172 1.01 -19.94 -6.41
N LEU A 173 1.45 -19.47 -5.24
CA LEU A 173 1.65 -20.34 -4.08
C LEU A 173 0.32 -20.86 -3.54
N TYR A 174 -0.66 -19.97 -3.37
CA TYR A 174 -2.01 -20.31 -2.91
C TYR A 174 -2.65 -21.43 -3.76
N HIS A 175 -2.69 -21.25 -5.07
CA HIS A 175 -3.24 -22.20 -6.02
C HIS A 175 -2.43 -23.49 -6.11
N SER A 176 -1.11 -23.42 -5.95
CA SER A 176 -0.26 -24.60 -5.88
C SER A 176 -0.58 -25.45 -4.66
N SER A 177 -0.74 -24.82 -3.50
CA SER A 177 -1.08 -25.48 -2.24
C SER A 177 -2.47 -26.12 -2.28
N GLN A 178 -3.47 -25.42 -2.84
CA GLN A 178 -4.80 -25.99 -3.06
C GLN A 178 -4.76 -27.20 -4.00
N THR A 179 -4.03 -27.08 -5.11
CA THR A 179 -3.88 -28.16 -6.08
C THR A 179 -3.27 -29.40 -5.43
N ALA A 180 -2.15 -29.23 -4.71
CA ALA A 180 -1.48 -30.31 -4.02
C ALA A 180 -2.39 -30.96 -2.96
N ALA A 181 -3.10 -30.16 -2.15
CA ALA A 181 -4.04 -30.67 -1.15
C ALA A 181 -5.15 -31.54 -1.78
N HIS A 182 -5.69 -31.11 -2.92
CA HIS A 182 -6.68 -31.87 -3.66
C HIS A 182 -6.13 -33.21 -4.19
N TYR A 183 -4.92 -33.22 -4.77
CA TYR A 183 -4.32 -34.47 -5.22
C TYR A 183 -3.96 -35.41 -4.08
N ILE A 184 -3.43 -34.91 -2.96
CA ILE A 184 -3.16 -35.73 -1.76
C ILE A 184 -4.45 -36.37 -1.24
N LEU A 185 -5.56 -35.62 -1.24
CA LEU A 185 -6.85 -36.15 -0.79
C LEU A 185 -7.32 -37.33 -1.66
N MET A 186 -7.14 -37.24 -2.98
CA MET A 186 -7.58 -38.24 -3.96
C MET A 186 -6.63 -39.43 -4.10
N GLU A 187 -5.35 -39.26 -3.82
CA GLU A 187 -4.31 -40.26 -4.09
C GLU A 187 -4.33 -41.42 -3.08
N LYS A 188 -4.13 -42.66 -3.51
CA LYS A 188 -4.12 -43.82 -2.58
C LYS A 188 -2.73 -44.36 -2.28
N ASP A 189 -1.75 -44.00 -3.11
CA ASP A 189 -0.36 -44.42 -2.93
C ASP A 189 0.40 -43.39 -2.07
N ASP A 190 0.88 -43.83 -0.90
CA ASP A 190 1.67 -43.02 0.03
C ASP A 190 2.93 -42.44 -0.63
N LYS A 191 3.54 -43.15 -1.60
CA LYS A 191 4.72 -42.65 -2.30
C LYS A 191 4.41 -41.48 -3.23
N GLU A 192 3.26 -41.51 -3.89
CA GLU A 192 2.81 -40.40 -4.74
C GLU A 192 2.38 -39.20 -3.89
N ILE A 193 1.80 -39.44 -2.71
CA ILE A 193 1.54 -38.38 -1.72
C ILE A 193 2.84 -37.70 -1.29
N GLU A 194 3.85 -38.47 -0.88
CA GLU A 194 5.15 -37.94 -0.47
C GLU A 194 5.81 -37.13 -1.60
N LYS A 195 5.70 -37.61 -2.84
CA LYS A 195 6.19 -36.89 -4.02
C LYS A 195 5.49 -35.53 -4.21
N ILE A 196 4.17 -35.48 -4.10
CA ILE A 196 3.40 -34.22 -4.20
C ILE A 196 3.78 -33.26 -3.07
N GLN A 197 3.94 -33.77 -1.84
CA GLN A 197 4.38 -32.98 -0.69
C GLN A 197 5.78 -32.40 -0.90
N ASN A 198 6.72 -33.18 -1.44
CA ASN A 198 8.07 -32.73 -1.77
C ASN A 198 8.07 -31.65 -2.87
N ILE A 199 7.23 -31.80 -3.91
CA ILE A 199 7.07 -30.78 -4.97
C ILE A 199 6.54 -29.48 -4.36
N LEU A 200 5.49 -29.55 -3.54
CA LEU A 200 4.93 -28.37 -2.89
C LEU A 200 5.93 -27.72 -1.93
N PHE A 201 6.71 -28.51 -1.20
CA PHE A 201 7.79 -28.02 -0.35
C PHE A 201 8.82 -27.21 -1.15
N GLN A 202 9.25 -27.72 -2.31
CA GLN A 202 10.14 -27.00 -3.21
C GLN A 202 9.52 -25.68 -3.68
N VAL A 203 8.25 -25.70 -4.13
CA VAL A 203 7.55 -24.48 -4.54
C VAL A 203 7.51 -23.46 -3.39
N GLN A 204 7.13 -23.88 -2.17
CA GLN A 204 7.08 -23.01 -1.00
C GLN A 204 8.46 -22.39 -0.70
N ASP A 205 9.51 -23.20 -0.67
CA ASP A 205 10.86 -22.76 -0.33
C ASP A 205 11.41 -21.76 -1.35
N GLN A 206 11.16 -22.00 -2.65
CA GLN A 206 11.60 -21.08 -3.70
C GLN A 206 10.77 -19.81 -3.76
N VAL A 207 9.45 -19.87 -3.57
CA VAL A 207 8.61 -18.67 -3.43
C VAL A 207 9.09 -17.81 -2.25
N LYS A 208 9.46 -18.45 -1.13
CA LYS A 208 9.99 -17.74 0.03
C LYS A 208 11.36 -17.11 -0.26
N THR A 209 12.25 -17.84 -0.90
CA THR A 209 13.62 -17.39 -1.20
C THR A 209 13.65 -16.27 -2.23
N ILE A 210 12.91 -16.43 -3.33
CA ILE A 210 12.98 -15.55 -4.47
C ILE A 210 11.97 -14.41 -4.34
N LEU A 211 10.68 -14.75 -4.21
CA LEU A 211 9.59 -13.77 -4.36
C LEU A 211 9.37 -12.98 -3.09
N ASN A 212 9.28 -13.64 -1.94
CA ASN A 212 9.09 -12.95 -0.67
C ASN A 212 10.29 -12.04 -0.34
N HIS A 213 11.52 -12.48 -0.62
CA HIS A 213 12.70 -11.64 -0.45
C HIS A 213 12.69 -10.41 -1.37
N THR A 214 12.32 -10.59 -2.65
CA THR A 214 12.21 -9.49 -3.62
C THR A 214 11.16 -8.46 -3.19
N ILE A 215 9.97 -8.91 -2.79
CA ILE A 215 8.89 -8.05 -2.29
C ILE A 215 9.31 -7.34 -0.99
N THR A 216 9.99 -8.04 -0.09
CA THR A 216 10.53 -7.45 1.15
C THR A 216 11.54 -6.34 0.85
N ASN A 217 12.42 -6.53 -0.13
CA ASN A 217 13.39 -5.51 -0.54
C ASN A 217 12.70 -4.27 -1.14
N ILE A 218 11.66 -4.46 -1.94
CA ILE A 218 10.83 -3.37 -2.46
C ILE A 218 10.24 -2.55 -1.30
N PHE A 219 9.66 -3.19 -0.29
CA PHE A 219 9.11 -2.48 0.88
C PHE A 219 10.19 -1.81 1.72
N LYS A 220 11.34 -2.47 1.92
CA LYS A 220 12.48 -1.91 2.65
C LYS A 220 12.97 -0.63 1.98
N TYR A 221 13.16 -0.64 0.66
CA TYR A 221 13.58 0.54 -0.10
C TYR A 221 12.49 1.61 -0.12
N SER A 222 11.23 1.22 -0.26
CA SER A 222 10.13 2.18 -0.21
C SER A 222 9.94 2.83 1.17
N ALA A 223 10.23 2.11 2.26
CA ALA A 223 10.24 2.67 3.61
C ALA A 223 11.42 3.64 3.78
N ARG A 224 12.61 3.28 3.29
CA ARG A 224 13.79 4.13 3.31
C ARG A 224 13.58 5.43 2.52
N ILE A 225 12.93 5.37 1.37
CA ILE A 225 12.59 6.58 0.59
C ILE A 225 11.76 7.55 1.43
N LEU A 226 10.81 7.08 2.24
CA LEU A 226 10.03 7.96 3.11
C LEU A 226 10.92 8.72 4.09
N GLU A 227 11.83 8.01 4.75
CA GLU A 227 12.77 8.60 5.71
C GLU A 227 13.63 9.68 5.07
N LEU A 228 14.02 9.48 3.80
CA LEU A 228 14.85 10.41 3.04
C LEU A 228 14.07 11.59 2.47
N GLU A 229 12.81 11.40 2.08
CA GLU A 229 11.91 12.49 1.66
C GLU A 229 11.67 13.46 2.81
N GLU A 230 11.61 12.95 4.05
CA GLU A 230 11.44 13.75 5.26
C GLU A 230 12.70 14.51 5.69
N SER A 231 13.91 14.08 5.27
CA SER A 231 15.17 14.76 5.60
C SER A 231 15.63 15.81 4.59
N ALA A 232 14.86 16.03 3.51
CA ALA A 232 15.02 17.07 2.48
C ALA A 232 16.36 17.15 1.70
N GLU A 233 17.41 16.40 2.06
CA GLU A 233 18.75 16.55 1.47
C GLU A 233 19.21 15.44 0.50
N ASN A 234 18.49 14.33 0.36
CA ASN A 234 19.03 13.13 -0.33
C ASN A 234 18.33 12.73 -1.64
N LYS A 235 18.11 13.70 -2.56
CA LYS A 235 17.50 13.42 -3.88
C LYS A 235 18.25 12.34 -4.70
N GLY A 236 19.57 12.28 -4.58
CA GLY A 236 20.40 11.26 -5.24
C GLY A 236 20.13 9.84 -4.72
N GLU A 237 20.07 9.67 -3.40
CA GLU A 237 19.77 8.38 -2.76
C GLU A 237 18.33 7.92 -3.07
N ILE A 238 17.36 8.83 -3.05
CA ILE A 238 15.97 8.55 -3.44
C ILE A 238 15.89 8.05 -4.89
N THR A 239 16.65 8.67 -5.81
CA THR A 239 16.68 8.26 -7.22
C THR A 239 17.30 6.87 -7.38
N ALA A 240 18.39 6.59 -6.65
CA ALA A 240 19.01 5.26 -6.65
C ALA A 240 18.05 4.18 -6.12
N LEU A 241 17.40 4.41 -4.98
CA LEU A 241 16.44 3.47 -4.41
C LEU A 241 15.23 3.23 -5.31
N ASN A 242 14.72 4.26 -5.99
CA ASN A 242 13.66 4.09 -6.98
C ASN A 242 14.11 3.27 -8.19
N THR A 243 15.38 3.39 -8.59
CA THR A 243 15.98 2.58 -9.66
C THR A 243 16.06 1.11 -9.26
N GLU A 244 16.46 0.83 -8.02
CA GLU A 244 16.47 -0.53 -7.45
C GLU A 244 15.06 -1.15 -7.38
N ILE A 245 14.07 -0.38 -6.89
CA ILE A 245 12.67 -0.83 -6.87
C ILE A 245 12.18 -1.15 -8.29
N ALA A 246 12.47 -0.27 -9.26
CA ALA A 246 12.11 -0.50 -10.65
C ALA A 246 12.78 -1.76 -11.23
N GLY A 247 14.04 -2.02 -10.87
CA GLY A 247 14.76 -3.24 -11.21
C GLY A 247 14.03 -4.49 -10.72
N TYR A 248 13.72 -4.56 -9.41
CA TYR A 248 12.95 -5.67 -8.85
C TYR A 248 11.57 -5.84 -9.49
N MET A 249 10.87 -4.73 -9.74
CA MET A 249 9.57 -4.78 -10.39
C MET A 249 9.64 -5.32 -11.83
N ASN A 250 10.68 -4.97 -12.59
CA ASN A 250 10.90 -5.52 -13.92
C ASN A 250 11.17 -7.02 -13.86
N THR A 251 12.02 -7.47 -12.92
CA THR A 251 12.26 -8.91 -12.70
C THR A 251 10.96 -9.66 -12.36
N LEU A 252 10.12 -9.12 -11.46
CA LEU A 252 8.82 -9.71 -11.15
C LEU A 252 7.90 -9.78 -12.37
N LYS A 253 7.90 -8.75 -13.24
CA LYS A 253 7.12 -8.74 -14.48
C LYS A 253 7.62 -9.76 -15.49
N GLU A 254 8.94 -9.90 -15.64
CA GLU A 254 9.57 -10.90 -16.52
C GLU A 254 9.25 -12.32 -16.05
N TRP A 255 9.44 -12.60 -14.76
CA TRP A 255 9.06 -13.88 -14.16
C TRP A 255 7.57 -14.17 -14.33
N ARG A 256 6.69 -13.19 -14.08
CA ARG A 256 5.26 -13.36 -14.35
C ARG A 256 4.98 -13.69 -15.80
N SER A 257 5.67 -13.07 -16.75
CA SER A 257 5.49 -13.34 -18.19
C SER A 257 5.97 -14.75 -18.55
N ALA A 258 7.10 -15.19 -18.00
CA ALA A 258 7.63 -16.53 -18.18
C ALA A 258 6.70 -17.59 -17.59
N LEU A 259 6.22 -17.36 -16.37
CA LEU A 259 5.26 -18.22 -15.69
C LEU A 259 3.90 -18.21 -16.39
N LYS A 260 3.40 -17.09 -16.91
CA LYS A 260 2.20 -17.09 -17.77
C LYS A 260 2.38 -17.91 -19.05
N THR A 261 3.57 -17.90 -19.62
CA THR A 261 3.88 -18.76 -20.77
C THR A 261 3.89 -20.24 -20.37
N LEU A 262 4.37 -20.54 -19.16
CA LEU A 262 4.30 -21.88 -18.57
C LEU A 262 2.84 -22.28 -18.29
N ASP A 263 2.06 -21.37 -17.70
CA ASP A 263 0.62 -21.49 -17.50
C ASP A 263 -0.01 -21.81 -18.84
N GLU A 264 0.07 -20.97 -19.86
CA GLU A 264 -0.52 -21.20 -21.19
C GLU A 264 -0.13 -22.54 -21.84
N LYS A 265 1.13 -22.97 -21.68
CA LYS A 265 1.60 -24.29 -22.15
C LYS A 265 0.88 -25.44 -21.42
N HIS A 266 0.64 -25.27 -20.13
CA HIS A 266 -0.01 -26.25 -19.25
C HIS A 266 -1.52 -25.95 -19.01
N ASP A 267 -2.07 -24.85 -19.51
CA ASP A 267 -3.49 -24.45 -19.47
C ASP A 267 -4.24 -25.07 -20.65
N ASN A 268 -3.50 -25.69 -21.58
CA ASN A 268 -4.00 -26.77 -22.44
C ASN A 268 -4.55 -27.98 -21.66
N PHE A 269 -4.48 -27.97 -20.33
CA PHE A 269 -4.56 -29.12 -19.44
C PHE A 269 -5.61 -28.93 -18.31
N LEU A 270 -6.82 -28.47 -18.64
CA LEU A 270 -8.05 -28.81 -17.88
C LEU A 270 -8.26 -30.35 -17.73
N SER A 271 -7.27 -31.20 -18.06
CA SER A 271 -7.32 -32.62 -18.44
C SER A 271 -7.12 -33.66 -17.32
N THR A 272 -6.98 -33.30 -16.04
CA THR A 272 -6.60 -34.28 -14.99
C THR A 272 -7.75 -34.98 -14.25
N ALA A 273 -9.00 -34.54 -14.37
CA ALA A 273 -10.16 -35.35 -13.97
C ALA A 273 -10.55 -36.32 -15.11
N HIS A 274 -10.24 -37.61 -14.99
CA HIS A 274 -10.46 -38.55 -16.10
C HIS A 274 -11.88 -39.15 -16.06
N GLY A 275 -12.53 -39.21 -17.23
CA GLY A 275 -13.87 -39.78 -17.39
C GLY A 275 -14.63 -39.12 -18.54
N ALA A 276 -15.50 -39.87 -19.23
CA ALA A 276 -16.23 -39.40 -20.40
C ALA A 276 -17.03 -38.11 -20.15
N GLN A 277 -17.51 -37.92 -18.92
CA GLN A 277 -18.27 -36.75 -18.49
C GLN A 277 -17.39 -35.51 -18.30
N VAL A 278 -16.18 -35.69 -17.78
CA VAL A 278 -15.22 -34.60 -17.61
C VAL A 278 -14.65 -34.15 -18.95
N ASP A 279 -14.38 -35.10 -19.85
CA ASP A 279 -13.97 -34.80 -21.22
C ASP A 279 -15.04 -34.00 -21.99
N ALA A 280 -16.32 -34.31 -21.75
CA ALA A 280 -17.43 -33.54 -22.30
C ALA A 280 -17.44 -32.08 -21.79
N VAL A 281 -17.23 -31.86 -20.48
CA VAL A 281 -17.14 -30.50 -19.91
C VAL A 281 -15.96 -29.71 -20.45
N ARG A 282 -14.81 -30.36 -20.68
CA ARG A 282 -13.63 -29.70 -21.28
C ARG A 282 -13.88 -29.26 -22.71
N GLN A 283 -14.42 -30.15 -23.53
CA GLN A 283 -14.75 -29.83 -24.92
C GLN A 283 -15.78 -28.70 -24.96
N THR A 284 -16.74 -28.72 -24.04
CA THR A 284 -17.72 -27.65 -23.83
C THR A 284 -17.04 -26.33 -23.47
N GLY A 285 -16.15 -26.32 -22.47
CA GLY A 285 -15.38 -25.14 -22.05
C GLY A 285 -14.53 -24.55 -23.18
N LYS A 286 -13.83 -25.38 -23.96
CA LYS A 286 -13.03 -24.95 -25.12
C LYS A 286 -13.90 -24.33 -26.23
N LYS A 287 -15.08 -24.90 -26.48
CA LYS A 287 -16.07 -24.33 -27.43
C LYS A 287 -16.58 -22.97 -26.94
N ILE A 288 -16.91 -22.85 -25.66
CA ILE A 288 -17.34 -21.59 -25.02
C ILE A 288 -16.26 -20.51 -25.12
N GLN A 289 -15.02 -20.84 -24.75
CA GLN A 289 -13.90 -19.91 -24.77
C GLN A 289 -13.58 -19.43 -26.20
N LYS A 290 -13.58 -20.35 -27.17
CA LYS A 290 -13.42 -20.02 -28.59
C LYS A 290 -14.52 -19.05 -29.06
N TRP A 291 -15.77 -19.34 -28.72
CA TRP A 291 -16.90 -18.49 -29.11
C TRP A 291 -16.84 -17.10 -28.46
N LEU A 292 -16.51 -17.00 -27.16
CA LEU A 292 -16.34 -15.73 -26.45
C LEU A 292 -15.19 -14.89 -27.00
N ASN A 293 -14.11 -15.55 -27.42
CA ASN A 293 -12.98 -14.88 -28.07
C ASN A 293 -13.35 -14.30 -29.44
N GLU A 294 -14.22 -15.00 -30.18
CA GLU A 294 -14.76 -14.59 -31.48
C GLU A 294 -15.91 -13.57 -31.36
N ASN A 295 -16.55 -13.46 -30.19
CA ASN A 295 -17.73 -12.61 -29.93
C ASN A 295 -17.59 -11.83 -28.60
N ARG A 296 -16.53 -11.03 -28.46
CA ARG A 296 -16.14 -10.36 -27.20
C ARG A 296 -17.19 -9.39 -26.63
N ASP A 297 -18.12 -8.94 -27.46
CA ASP A 297 -19.19 -7.99 -27.14
C ASP A 297 -20.53 -8.66 -26.79
N LYS A 298 -20.60 -10.00 -26.84
CA LYS A 298 -21.84 -10.76 -26.60
C LYS A 298 -21.74 -11.62 -25.35
N PHE A 299 -22.89 -11.87 -24.74
CA PHE A 299 -22.97 -12.79 -23.61
C PHE A 299 -23.09 -14.25 -24.09
N ILE A 300 -22.58 -15.19 -23.30
CA ILE A 300 -22.54 -16.62 -23.70
C ILE A 300 -23.92 -17.24 -23.97
N TYR A 301 -24.99 -16.71 -23.36
CA TYR A 301 -26.37 -17.17 -23.62
C TYR A 301 -26.89 -16.79 -25.01
N GLU A 302 -26.18 -15.91 -25.72
CA GLU A 302 -26.46 -15.55 -27.11
C GLU A 302 -25.79 -16.51 -28.11
N SER A 303 -25.02 -17.49 -27.64
CA SER A 303 -24.46 -18.53 -28.49
C SER A 303 -25.56 -19.47 -29.01
N PRO A 304 -25.59 -19.78 -30.33
CA PRO A 304 -26.51 -20.79 -30.88
C PRO A 304 -26.40 -22.15 -30.17
N ASP A 305 -25.20 -22.46 -29.65
CA ASP A 305 -24.90 -23.73 -28.99
C ASP A 305 -25.16 -23.67 -27.47
N PHE A 306 -25.61 -22.53 -26.92
CA PHE A 306 -25.70 -22.33 -25.47
C PHE A 306 -26.53 -23.40 -24.78
N ASN A 307 -27.71 -23.74 -25.29
CA ASN A 307 -28.58 -24.75 -24.67
C ASN A 307 -27.95 -26.15 -24.69
N GLU A 308 -27.21 -26.50 -25.74
CA GLU A 308 -26.50 -27.78 -25.84
C GLU A 308 -25.32 -27.81 -24.85
N LEU A 309 -24.52 -26.74 -24.81
CA LEU A 309 -23.38 -26.59 -23.91
C LEU A 309 -23.81 -26.56 -22.44
N GLN A 310 -24.92 -25.88 -22.15
CA GLN A 310 -25.52 -25.80 -20.83
C GLN A 310 -25.98 -27.19 -20.37
N ASN A 311 -26.65 -27.95 -21.24
CA ASN A 311 -27.09 -29.31 -20.92
C ASN A 311 -25.91 -30.27 -20.72
N GLN A 312 -24.87 -30.20 -21.55
CA GLN A 312 -23.64 -30.99 -21.40
C GLN A 312 -22.92 -30.66 -20.08
N TYR A 313 -22.90 -29.38 -19.69
CA TYR A 313 -22.36 -28.95 -18.39
C TYR A 313 -23.19 -29.49 -17.22
N TYR A 314 -24.52 -29.37 -17.24
CA TYR A 314 -25.38 -29.83 -16.14
C TYR A 314 -25.47 -31.35 -16.00
N GLN A 315 -25.09 -32.13 -17.03
CA GLN A 315 -24.98 -33.59 -16.95
C GLN A 315 -23.84 -34.07 -16.05
N VAL A 316 -22.88 -33.21 -15.71
CA VAL A 316 -21.81 -33.56 -14.78
C VAL A 316 -22.27 -33.34 -13.33
N PRO A 317 -22.04 -34.30 -12.43
CA PRO A 317 -22.39 -34.15 -11.02
C PRO A 317 -21.88 -32.82 -10.46
N LEU A 318 -22.69 -32.14 -9.64
CA LEU A 318 -22.33 -30.84 -9.10
C LEU A 318 -21.00 -30.88 -8.35
N GLU A 319 -20.74 -31.96 -7.61
CA GLU A 319 -19.51 -32.17 -6.86
C GLU A 319 -18.27 -32.22 -7.78
N GLU A 320 -18.37 -32.85 -8.95
CA GLU A 320 -17.30 -32.93 -9.94
C GLU A 320 -17.12 -31.61 -10.69
N ARG A 321 -18.20 -30.91 -11.03
CA ARG A 321 -18.14 -29.55 -11.59
C ARG A 321 -17.44 -28.59 -10.64
N MET A 322 -17.80 -28.66 -9.37
CA MET A 322 -17.18 -27.85 -8.33
C MET A 322 -15.73 -28.27 -8.10
N ALA A 323 -15.37 -29.55 -8.24
CA ALA A 323 -13.97 -30.01 -8.15
C ALA A 323 -13.10 -29.50 -9.32
N ILE A 324 -13.62 -29.51 -10.56
CA ILE A 324 -12.92 -28.99 -11.74
C ILE A 324 -12.68 -27.47 -11.63
N ILE A 325 -13.62 -26.74 -11.03
CA ILE A 325 -13.47 -25.30 -10.75
C ILE A 325 -12.50 -25.04 -9.58
N ARG A 326 -12.27 -26.02 -8.69
CA ARG A 326 -11.52 -25.85 -7.43
C ARG A 326 -10.07 -26.33 -7.46
N ILE A 327 -9.61 -26.99 -8.53
CA ILE A 327 -8.21 -27.42 -8.69
C ILE A 327 -7.56 -26.48 -9.71
N PRO A 328 -6.79 -25.48 -9.28
CA PRO A 328 -6.23 -24.48 -10.18
C PRO A 328 -5.20 -25.03 -11.17
N TYR A 329 -4.42 -26.04 -10.75
CA TYR A 329 -3.28 -26.55 -11.53
C TYR A 329 -3.27 -28.08 -11.66
N THR A 330 -2.38 -28.57 -12.51
CA THR A 330 -2.17 -30.01 -12.73
C THR A 330 -0.96 -30.52 -11.97
N LYS A 331 -0.83 -31.84 -11.77
CA LYS A 331 0.38 -32.41 -11.14
C LYS A 331 1.62 -32.09 -11.98
N GLU A 332 1.50 -32.16 -13.30
CA GLU A 332 2.57 -31.86 -14.26
C GLU A 332 2.98 -30.40 -14.21
N TYR A 333 2.01 -29.49 -14.04
CA TYR A 333 2.32 -28.08 -13.83
C TYR A 333 3.07 -27.86 -12.52
N LEU A 334 2.63 -28.46 -11.41
CA LEU A 334 3.33 -28.34 -10.13
C LEU A 334 4.79 -28.79 -10.21
N MET A 335 5.05 -29.89 -10.93
CA MET A 335 6.41 -30.37 -11.18
C MET A 335 7.21 -29.38 -12.02
N ALA A 336 6.65 -28.92 -13.14
CA ALA A 336 7.32 -27.96 -14.02
C ALA A 336 7.58 -26.62 -13.33
N LEU A 337 6.66 -26.18 -12.45
CA LEU A 337 6.81 -24.99 -11.63
C LEU A 337 7.94 -25.16 -10.61
N ALA A 338 8.01 -26.29 -9.91
CA ALA A 338 9.09 -26.57 -8.96
C ALA A 338 10.46 -26.59 -9.64
N ASP A 339 10.56 -27.20 -10.81
CA ASP A 339 11.78 -27.23 -11.63
C ASP A 339 12.19 -25.81 -12.06
N TRP A 340 11.23 -25.03 -12.58
CA TRP A 340 11.47 -23.65 -13.01
C TRP A 340 11.94 -22.77 -11.85
N LEU A 341 11.24 -22.80 -10.71
CA LEU A 341 11.60 -22.03 -9.53
C LEU A 341 12.97 -22.42 -8.98
N SER A 342 13.29 -23.71 -8.98
CA SER A 342 14.60 -24.20 -8.53
C SER A 342 15.73 -23.73 -9.45
N PHE A 343 15.49 -23.71 -10.76
CA PHE A 343 16.44 -23.17 -11.74
C PHE A 343 16.68 -21.66 -11.55
N GLU A 344 15.62 -20.88 -11.34
CA GLU A 344 15.72 -19.44 -11.11
C GLU A 344 16.47 -19.12 -9.80
N ALA A 345 16.18 -19.83 -8.70
CA ALA A 345 16.93 -19.66 -7.45
C ALA A 345 18.41 -19.97 -7.61
N ALA A 346 18.74 -21.06 -8.31
CA ALA A 346 20.13 -21.43 -8.58
C ALA A 346 20.82 -20.36 -9.44
N SER A 347 20.13 -19.83 -10.45
CA SER A 347 20.63 -18.77 -11.33
C SER A 347 20.89 -17.47 -10.57
N GLN A 348 19.98 -17.08 -9.67
CA GLN A 348 20.13 -15.88 -8.86
C GLN A 348 21.24 -16.02 -7.81
N TYR A 349 21.39 -17.20 -7.21
CA TYR A 349 22.51 -17.51 -6.32
C TYR A 349 23.87 -17.38 -7.03
N LEU A 350 23.97 -17.92 -8.25
CA LEU A 350 25.18 -17.83 -9.07
C LEU A 350 25.47 -16.39 -9.48
N TYR A 351 24.45 -15.61 -9.86
CA TYR A 351 24.61 -14.19 -10.18
C TYR A 351 25.20 -13.41 -9.01
N ASN A 352 24.64 -13.58 -7.80
CA ASN A 352 25.11 -12.90 -6.59
C ASN A 352 26.56 -13.29 -6.24
N GLN A 353 26.92 -14.58 -6.33
CA GLN A 353 28.30 -15.01 -6.08
C GLN A 353 29.32 -14.42 -7.06
N VAL A 354 28.92 -14.18 -8.30
CA VAL A 354 29.80 -13.59 -9.31
C VAL A 354 29.92 -12.09 -9.08
N HIS A 355 28.83 -11.38 -8.81
CA HIS A 355 28.86 -9.93 -8.57
C HIS A 355 29.55 -9.54 -7.26
N ASP A 356 29.46 -10.33 -6.20
CA ASP A 356 30.15 -10.04 -4.93
C ASP A 356 31.68 -10.28 -4.98
N ARG A 357 32.21 -10.82 -6.09
CA ARG A 357 33.64 -11.08 -6.29
C ARG A 357 34.38 -10.03 -7.13
N TRP A 358 33.67 -9.04 -7.67
CA TRP A 358 34.22 -7.90 -8.42
C TRP A 358 33.92 -6.60 -7.69
#